data_AF-A0A4Q3MFP4-F1
#
_entry.id   AF-A0A4Q3MFP4-F1
#
_cell.length_a   1.000
_cell.length_b   1.000
_cell.length_c   1.000
_cell.angle_alpha   90.00
_cell.angle_beta   90.00
_cell.angle_gamma   90.00
#
_symmetry.space_group_name_H-M   'P 1'
#
loop_
_entity.id
_entity.type
_entity.pdbx_description
1 polymer ?
#
loop_
_entity_poly.entity_id
_entity_poly.type
_entity_poly.pdbx_seq_one_letter_code
_entity_poly.pdbx_strand_id
1 'polypeptide(L)'
;MKSLLDLFKQFTPDEHFDAIKIGMASPEKIRSWSFGEVKKPETINYRTFKPERDGLFCAKIFGPIKDYECLCGKYKRLKHRGVICEKCGVEVTQTKVRRERMGHID
;
A
#
# COMPACT_ATOMS: atom_id res chain seq x y z
N MET A 1 34.10 6.24 17.60
CA MET A 1 34.48 5.28 16.53
C MET A 1 33.43 4.19 16.26
N LYS A 2 32.48 3.87 17.16
CA LYS A 2 31.35 2.97 16.83
C LYS A 2 30.23 3.63 15.97
N SER A 3 30.05 4.94 16.10
CA SER A 3 29.01 5.70 15.37
C SER A 3 29.26 5.92 13.87
N LEU A 4 30.51 5.77 13.40
CA LEU A 4 30.87 5.90 11.98
C LEU A 4 30.60 4.60 11.21
N LEU A 5 30.68 3.44 11.87
CA LEU A 5 30.39 2.14 11.27
C LEU A 5 28.88 1.95 11.01
N ASP A 6 28.03 2.58 11.82
CA ASP A 6 26.58 2.55 11.63
C ASP A 6 26.11 3.41 10.44
N LEU A 7 26.93 4.38 9.99
CA LEU A 7 26.64 5.24 8.85
C LEU A 7 26.86 4.51 7.50
N PHE A 8 27.80 3.56 7.44
CA PHE A 8 28.08 2.75 6.25
C PHE A 8 27.15 1.54 6.07
N LYS A 9 26.29 1.24 7.06
CA LYS A 9 25.29 0.16 6.97
C LYS A 9 24.06 0.51 6.11
N GLN A 10 23.98 1.73 5.58
CA GLN A 10 22.79 2.26 4.91
C GLN A 10 22.64 1.88 3.44
N PHE A 11 23.60 1.17 2.85
CA PHE A 11 23.50 0.68 1.48
C PHE A 11 23.49 -0.84 1.50
N THR A 12 22.32 -1.43 1.74
CA THR A 12 22.05 -2.78 1.26
C THR A 12 21.97 -2.67 -0.26
N PRO A 13 22.97 -3.15 -1.03
CA PRO A 13 22.82 -3.22 -2.48
C PRO A 13 21.54 -4.01 -2.79
N ASP A 14 20.85 -3.68 -3.87
CA ASP A 14 19.78 -4.52 -4.39
C ASP A 14 20.34 -5.95 -4.46
N GLU A 15 19.79 -6.85 -3.63
CA GLU A 15 20.19 -8.25 -3.65
C GLU A 15 19.80 -8.80 -5.02
N HIS A 16 20.77 -8.84 -5.93
CA HIS A 16 20.62 -9.51 -7.21
C HIS A 16 20.34 -10.99 -6.90
N PHE A 17 19.12 -11.44 -7.21
CA PHE A 17 18.76 -12.84 -7.02
C PHE A 17 19.41 -13.70 -8.11
N ASP A 18 20.01 -14.82 -7.73
CA ASP A 18 20.66 -15.75 -8.68
C ASP A 18 19.66 -16.69 -9.37
N ALA A 19 18.49 -16.92 -8.77
CA ALA A 19 17.49 -17.86 -9.27
C ALA A 19 16.05 -17.43 -8.93
N ILE A 20 15.10 -17.80 -9.80
CA ILE A 20 13.64 -17.61 -9.60
C ILE A 20 12.99 -18.99 -9.42
N LYS A 21 12.15 -19.12 -8.39
CA LYS A 21 11.35 -20.32 -8.15
C LYS A 21 9.86 -20.02 -8.30
N ILE A 22 9.13 -20.95 -8.92
CA ILE A 22 7.67 -20.94 -8.99
C ILE A 22 7.08 -22.11 -8.19
N GLY A 23 5.90 -21.93 -7.63
CA GLY A 23 5.19 -22.97 -6.89
C GLY A 23 3.75 -22.53 -6.61
N MET A 24 2.92 -23.48 -6.16
CA MET A 24 1.54 -23.18 -5.77
C MET A 24 1.50 -22.33 -4.50
N ALA A 25 0.61 -21.33 -4.48
CA ALA A 25 0.34 -20.54 -3.29
C ALA A 25 -0.79 -21.19 -2.48
N SER A 26 -0.58 -21.39 -1.18
CA SER A 26 -1.65 -21.79 -0.26
C SER A 26 -2.60 -20.62 0.02
N PRO A 27 -3.85 -20.87 0.46
CA PRO A 27 -4.78 -19.80 0.85
C PRO A 27 -4.19 -18.87 1.93
N GLU A 28 -3.46 -19.42 2.90
CA GLU A 28 -2.75 -18.66 3.93
C GLU A 28 -1.69 -17.72 3.33
N LYS A 29 -0.96 -18.20 2.32
CA LYS A 29 0.05 -17.41 1.62
C LYS A 29 -0.59 -16.27 0.83
N ILE A 30 -1.72 -16.51 0.15
CA ILE A 30 -2.47 -15.46 -0.56
C ILE A 30 -2.94 -14.37 0.41
N ARG A 31 -3.46 -14.76 1.59
CA ARG A 31 -3.85 -13.80 2.64
C ARG A 31 -2.66 -13.00 3.18
N SER A 32 -1.48 -13.62 3.28
CA SER A 32 -0.25 -12.93 3.74
C SER A 32 0.22 -11.81 2.81
N TRP A 33 -0.05 -11.91 1.51
CA TRP A 33 0.26 -10.85 0.54
C TRP A 33 -0.75 -9.72 0.50
N SER A 34 -1.93 -9.96 1.08
CA SER A 34 -3.07 -9.07 0.95
C SER A 34 -3.04 -7.95 1.99
N PHE A 35 -3.36 -6.74 1.54
CA PHE A 35 -3.56 -5.56 2.39
C PHE A 35 -5.03 -5.38 2.80
N GLY A 36 -5.93 -6.22 2.27
CA GLY A 36 -7.34 -6.18 2.61
C GLY A 36 -8.23 -6.97 1.66
N GLU A 37 -9.44 -7.22 2.12
CA GLU A 37 -10.48 -7.97 1.42
C GLU A 37 -11.32 -7.03 0.54
N VAL A 38 -11.54 -7.39 -0.71
CA VAL A 38 -12.47 -6.70 -1.62
C VAL A 38 -13.83 -7.36 -1.51
N LYS A 39 -14.82 -6.61 -1.01
CA LYS A 39 -16.17 -7.13 -0.73
C LYS A 39 -17.17 -6.82 -1.83
N LYS A 40 -16.89 -5.76 -2.59
CA LYS A 40 -17.85 -5.22 -3.54
C LYS A 40 -17.25 -5.05 -4.93
N PRO A 41 -18.06 -5.20 -6.00
CA PRO A 41 -17.58 -5.06 -7.36
C PRO A 41 -17.45 -3.59 -7.81
N GLU A 42 -17.82 -2.61 -6.98
CA GLU A 42 -17.77 -1.21 -7.42
C GLU A 42 -16.34 -0.70 -7.57
N THR A 43 -16.18 0.21 -8.53
CA THR A 43 -14.88 0.74 -8.93
C THR A 43 -14.70 2.16 -8.41
N ILE A 44 -15.39 3.10 -9.03
CA ILE A 44 -15.35 4.53 -8.73
C ILE A 44 -16.77 5.09 -8.68
N ASN A 45 -16.94 6.12 -7.88
CA ASN A 45 -18.16 6.87 -7.82
C ASN A 45 -18.37 7.68 -9.11
N TYR A 46 -19.54 7.58 -9.73
CA TYR A 46 -19.85 8.21 -11.01
C TYR A 46 -19.76 9.75 -10.98
N ARG A 47 -20.03 10.39 -9.84
CA ARG A 47 -20.07 11.86 -9.72
C ARG A 47 -18.76 12.44 -9.22
N THR A 48 -18.14 11.79 -8.24
CA THR A 48 -16.93 12.32 -7.58
C THR A 48 -15.64 11.75 -8.14
N PHE A 49 -15.70 10.71 -8.96
CA PHE A 49 -14.57 9.93 -9.45
C PHE A 49 -13.66 9.40 -8.32
N LYS A 50 -14.17 9.37 -7.09
CA LYS A 50 -13.46 8.79 -5.94
C LYS A 50 -13.69 7.28 -5.93
N PRO A 51 -12.66 6.47 -5.64
CA PRO A 51 -12.81 5.04 -5.43
C PRO A 51 -13.81 4.75 -4.32
N GLU A 52 -14.61 3.72 -4.55
CA GLU A 52 -15.57 3.24 -3.57
C GLU A 52 -14.87 2.49 -2.43
N ARG A 53 -15.51 2.47 -1.26
CA ARG A 53 -14.99 1.78 -0.07
C ARG A 53 -15.21 0.27 -0.21
N ASP A 54 -14.17 -0.50 0.07
CA ASP A 54 -14.13 -1.97 -0.05
C ASP A 54 -14.39 -2.50 -1.47
N GLY A 55 -14.29 -1.62 -2.48
CA GLY A 55 -14.36 -1.95 -3.90
C GLY A 55 -13.01 -2.22 -4.54
N LEU A 56 -13.02 -2.49 -5.86
CA LEU A 56 -11.84 -2.91 -6.64
C LEU A 56 -10.70 -1.87 -6.65
N PHE A 57 -11.01 -0.59 -6.46
CA PHE A 57 -10.00 0.49 -6.43
C PHE A 57 -9.78 1.11 -5.05
N CYS A 58 -10.29 0.48 -3.99
CA CYS A 58 -10.34 1.05 -2.65
C CYS A 58 -8.99 1.61 -2.18
N ALA A 59 -8.98 2.88 -1.78
CA ALA A 59 -7.76 3.54 -1.32
C ALA A 59 -7.24 3.02 0.03
N LYS A 60 -8.11 2.37 0.82
CA LYS A 60 -7.72 1.74 2.09
C LYS A 60 -6.83 0.52 1.87
N ILE A 61 -7.18 -0.32 0.89
CA ILE A 61 -6.49 -1.56 0.56
C ILE A 61 -5.22 -1.25 -0.25
N PHE A 62 -5.40 -0.56 -1.38
CA PHE A 62 -4.32 -0.39 -2.35
C PHE A 62 -3.45 0.84 -2.07
N GLY A 63 -3.91 1.80 -1.26
CA GLY A 63 -3.17 3.03 -0.94
C GLY A 63 -3.74 4.31 -1.58
N PRO A 64 -3.11 5.47 -1.33
CA PRO A 64 -3.67 6.78 -1.67
C PRO A 64 -3.65 7.08 -3.17
N ILE A 65 -4.55 7.94 -3.64
CA ILE A 65 -4.66 8.38 -5.05
C ILE A 65 -3.67 9.50 -5.38
N LYS A 66 -3.31 10.30 -4.37
CA LYS A 66 -2.37 11.42 -4.47
C LYS A 66 -1.24 11.21 -3.49
N ASP A 67 -0.04 11.63 -3.88
CA ASP A 67 1.13 11.44 -3.04
C ASP A 67 1.00 12.18 -1.72
N TYR A 68 1.19 11.46 -0.62
CA TYR A 68 1.14 11.99 0.73
C TYR A 68 -0.17 12.73 1.05
N GLU A 69 -1.30 12.26 0.50
CA GLU A 69 -2.63 12.78 0.81
C GLU A 69 -3.63 11.63 1.00
N CYS A 70 -4.37 11.66 2.11
CA CYS A 70 -5.45 10.71 2.37
C CYS A 70 -6.70 11.04 1.52
N LEU A 71 -7.57 10.05 1.27
CA LEU A 71 -8.74 10.19 0.40
C LEU A 71 -9.73 11.29 0.83
N CYS A 72 -9.90 11.49 2.15
CA CYS A 72 -10.81 12.52 2.67
C CYS A 72 -10.19 13.92 2.71
N GLY A 73 -8.87 14.05 2.49
CA GLY A 73 -8.15 15.32 2.52
C GLY A 73 -7.85 15.87 3.93
N LYS A 74 -8.14 15.13 5.01
CA LYS A 74 -7.80 15.54 6.40
C LYS A 74 -6.29 15.67 6.59
N TYR A 75 -5.55 14.64 6.20
CA TYR A 75 -4.09 14.61 6.24
C TYR A 75 -3.55 14.83 4.83
N LYS A 76 -2.71 15.87 4.70
CA LYS A 76 -2.04 16.28 3.46
C LYS A 76 -0.58 16.62 3.72
N ARG A 77 0.23 16.52 2.66
CA ARG A 77 1.66 16.86 2.61
C ARG A 77 2.52 15.86 3.39
N LEU A 78 3.84 15.94 3.19
CA LEU A 78 4.83 15.03 3.77
C LEU A 78 4.83 14.96 5.31
N LYS A 79 4.31 15.98 6.00
CA LYS A 79 4.31 16.03 7.48
C LYS A 79 3.60 14.84 8.14
N HIS A 80 2.64 14.24 7.45
CA HIS A 80 1.82 13.14 7.97
C HIS A 80 2.19 11.80 7.34
N ARG A 81 3.39 11.68 6.76
CA ARG A 81 3.85 10.43 6.13
C ARG A 81 3.77 9.26 7.11
N GLY A 82 3.16 8.15 6.68
CA GLY A 82 2.97 6.94 7.48
C GLY A 82 1.76 6.98 8.43
N VAL A 83 1.05 8.11 8.53
CA VAL A 83 -0.16 8.19 9.36
C VAL A 83 -1.35 7.56 8.62
N ILE A 84 -2.09 6.70 9.31
CA ILE A 84 -3.36 6.14 8.83
C ILE A 84 -4.49 7.09 9.22
N CYS A 85 -5.30 7.50 8.24
CA CYS A 85 -6.39 8.43 8.52
C CYS A 85 -7.54 7.77 9.29
N GLU A 86 -7.87 8.30 10.48
CA GLU A 86 -9.03 7.90 11.30
C GLU A 86 -10.36 7.83 10.51
N LYS A 87 -10.56 8.74 9.55
CA LYS A 87 -11.85 8.91 8.86
C LYS A 87 -12.01 7.98 7.66
N CYS A 88 -10.96 7.83 6.85
CA CYS A 88 -11.03 7.04 5.61
C CYS A 88 -10.18 5.77 5.62
N GLY A 89 -9.38 5.53 6.66
CA GLY A 89 -8.48 4.38 6.79
C GLY A 89 -7.32 4.36 5.79
N VAL A 90 -7.11 5.45 5.04
CA VAL A 90 -6.06 5.53 4.03
C VAL A 90 -4.77 5.97 4.69
N GLU A 91 -3.71 5.20 4.45
CA GLU A 91 -2.35 5.53 4.84
C GLU A 91 -1.78 6.62 3.94
N VAL A 92 -1.14 7.62 4.56
CA VAL A 92 -0.48 8.72 3.87
C VAL A 92 0.90 8.27 3.40
N THR A 93 0.97 7.80 2.16
CA THR A 93 2.20 7.32 1.51
C THR A 93 2.25 7.76 0.05
N GLN A 94 3.23 7.29 -0.71
CA GLN A 94 3.33 7.55 -2.15
C GLN A 94 2.28 6.72 -2.90
N THR A 95 1.79 7.25 -4.02
CA THR A 95 0.85 6.56 -4.92
C THR A 95 1.46 5.31 -5.55
N LYS A 96 2.80 5.24 -5.64
CA LYS A 96 3.54 4.09 -6.17
C LYS A 96 3.15 2.76 -5.49
N VAL A 97 2.82 2.79 -4.20
CA VAL A 97 2.44 1.58 -3.45
C VAL A 97 1.22 0.88 -4.04
N ARG A 98 0.35 1.59 -4.77
CA ARG A 98 -0.82 1.00 -5.46
C ARG A 98 -0.44 -0.04 -6.51
N ARG A 99 0.79 0.00 -7.01
CA ARG A 99 1.33 -0.98 -7.97
C ARG A 99 1.94 -2.21 -7.29
N GLU A 100 2.19 -2.12 -5.99
CA GLU A 100 2.90 -3.14 -5.20
C GLU A 100 1.94 -3.90 -4.25
N ARG A 101 0.91 -3.23 -3.74
CA ARG A 101 -0.07 -3.83 -2.80
C ARG A 101 -1.06 -4.74 -3.52
N MET A 102 -1.28 -5.92 -2.95
CA MET A 102 -2.28 -6.88 -3.39
C MET A 102 -3.53 -6.87 -2.50
N GLY A 103 -4.66 -7.31 -3.06
CA GLY A 103 -5.93 -7.55 -2.37
C GLY A 103 -6.35 -9.00 -2.52
N HIS A 104 -7.28 -9.47 -1.69
CA HIS A 104 -7.88 -10.81 -1.82
C HIS A 104 -9.41 -10.73 -1.79
N ILE A 105 -10.04 -11.84 -2.18
CA ILE A 105 -11.48 -12.08 -2.08
C ILE A 105 -11.61 -13.47 -1.43
N ASP A 106 -12.46 -13.60 -0.42
CA ASP A 106 -12.81 -14.89 0.20
C ASP A 106 -14.01 -15.55 -0.53
#